data_AF-A0A966F9E9-F1
#
_entry.id   AF-A0A966F9E9-F1
#
_cell.length_a   1.000
_cell.length_b   1.000
_cell.length_c   1.000
_cell.angle_alpha   90.00
_cell.angle_beta   90.00
_cell.angle_gamma   90.00
#
_symmetry.space_group_name_H-M   'P 1'
#
loop_
_entity.id
_entity.type
_entity.pdbx_description
1 polymer ?
#
loop_
_entity_poly.entity_id
_entity_poly.type
_entity_poly.pdbx_seq_one_letter_code
_entity_poly.pdbx_strand_id
1 'polypeptide(L)'
;MLNQRIEAARPIAHKIHEVEKSLNLTMVQMGELMSSIAAARLAPGTRFSLTAGMDASEKLISAAAQTARCYREVVEAHGHLAEDREDAGLRTVSLGDIFECPPVQAKGADHISVPLRAVESA
;
A
#
# COMPACT_ATOMS: atom_id res chain seq x y z
N MET A 1 -17.48 -2.97 -24.42
CA MET A 1 -16.02 -3.21 -24.29
C MET A 1 -15.44 -2.80 -22.93
N LEU A 2 -16.00 -1.82 -22.20
CA LEU A 2 -15.49 -1.40 -20.89
C LEU A 2 -15.38 -2.54 -19.86
N ASN A 3 -16.44 -3.33 -19.70
CA ASN A 3 -16.44 -4.45 -18.75
C ASN A 3 -15.31 -5.45 -19.04
N GLN A 4 -15.03 -5.75 -20.31
CA GLN A 4 -13.92 -6.65 -20.69
C GLN A 4 -12.54 -6.08 -20.30
N ARG A 5 -12.36 -4.76 -20.43
CA ARG A 5 -11.13 -4.09 -19.99
C ARG A 5 -10.98 -4.10 -18.46
N ILE A 6 -12.07 -3.89 -17.73
CA ILE A 6 -12.10 -3.99 -16.26
C ILE A 6 -11.74 -5.41 -15.82
N GLU A 7 -12.36 -6.44 -16.41
CA GLU A 7 -12.07 -7.84 -16.08
C GLU A 7 -10.62 -8.22 -16.39
N ALA A 8 -10.03 -7.68 -17.46
CA ALA A 8 -8.62 -7.88 -17.79
C ALA A 8 -7.66 -7.15 -16.84
N ALA A 9 -8.02 -5.94 -16.38
CA ALA A 9 -7.16 -5.12 -15.52
C ALA A 9 -7.20 -5.52 -14.04
N ARG A 10 -8.34 -6.03 -13.54
CA ARG A 10 -8.53 -6.43 -12.14
C ARG A 10 -7.44 -7.39 -11.60
N PRO A 11 -7.08 -8.49 -12.30
CA PRO A 11 -6.04 -9.39 -11.80
C PRO A 11 -4.66 -8.73 -11.74
N ILE A 12 -4.37 -7.78 -12.64
CA ILE A 12 -3.10 -7.04 -12.66
C ILE A 12 -3.00 -6.17 -11.40
N ALA A 13 -4.03 -5.38 -11.12
CA ALA A 13 -4.10 -4.53 -9.94
C ALA A 13 -4.01 -5.34 -8.63
N HIS A 14 -4.64 -6.51 -8.58
CA HIS A 14 -4.51 -7.40 -7.42
C HIS A 14 -3.09 -7.92 -7.27
N LYS A 15 -2.48 -8.39 -8.36
CA LYS A 15 -1.17 -9.06 -8.32
C LYS A 15 -0.05 -8.10 -7.93
N ILE A 16 -0.07 -6.85 -8.42
CA ILE A 16 0.99 -5.90 -8.06
C ILE A 16 0.97 -5.58 -6.56
N HIS A 17 -0.21 -5.44 -5.96
CA HIS A 17 -0.34 -5.26 -4.52
C HIS A 17 0.16 -6.47 -3.72
N GLU A 18 -0.12 -7.68 -4.20
CA GLU A 18 0.43 -8.90 -3.58
C GLU A 18 1.97 -8.92 -3.63
N VAL A 19 2.57 -8.50 -4.75
CA VAL A 19 4.03 -8.41 -4.89
C VAL A 19 4.63 -7.41 -3.90
N GLU A 20 4.05 -6.21 -3.79
CA GLU A 20 4.48 -5.19 -2.81
C GLU A 20 4.44 -5.73 -1.37
N LYS A 21 3.35 -6.43 -1.03
CA LYS A 21 3.19 -7.05 0.30
C LYS A 21 4.21 -8.16 0.53
N SER A 22 4.45 -9.03 -0.45
CA SER A 22 5.41 -10.13 -0.36
C SER A 22 6.84 -9.64 -0.18
N LEU A 23 7.23 -8.56 -0.86
CA LEU A 23 8.57 -7.97 -0.69
C LEU A 23 8.76 -7.42 0.73
N ASN A 24 7.76 -6.70 1.27
CA ASN A 24 7.81 -6.23 2.66
C ASN A 24 7.87 -7.39 3.66
N LEU A 25 7.07 -8.44 3.46
CA LEU A 25 7.12 -9.62 4.33
C LEU A 25 8.49 -10.30 4.30
N THR A 26 9.12 -10.35 3.12
CA THR A 26 10.47 -10.90 2.95
C THR A 26 11.49 -10.08 3.75
N MET A 27 11.40 -8.74 3.71
CA MET A 27 12.25 -7.87 4.53
C MET A 27 12.10 -8.12 6.04
N VAL A 28 10.87 -8.33 6.52
CA VAL A 28 10.60 -8.71 7.91
C VAL A 28 11.30 -10.01 8.27
N GLN A 29 11.11 -11.06 7.46
CA GLN A 29 11.70 -12.38 7.69
C GLN A 29 13.23 -12.36 7.66
N MET A 30 13.84 -11.57 6.77
CA MET A 30 15.29 -11.37 6.76
C MET A 30 15.79 -10.69 8.05
N GLY A 31 15.07 -9.69 8.54
CA GLY A 31 15.38 -9.02 9.81
C GLY A 31 15.29 -9.96 11.01
N GLU A 32 14.24 -10.78 11.08
CA GLU A 32 14.06 -11.80 12.13
C GLU A 32 15.17 -12.85 12.11
N LEU A 33 15.58 -13.30 10.91
CA LEU A 33 16.68 -14.23 10.75
C LEU A 33 18.02 -13.62 11.20
N MET A 34 18.32 -12.38 10.80
CA MET A 34 19.53 -11.67 11.24
C MET A 34 19.56 -11.50 12.77
N SER A 35 18.42 -11.13 13.36
CA SER A 35 18.27 -11.02 14.81
C SER A 35 18.53 -12.36 15.50
N SER A 36 17.99 -13.45 14.95
CA SER A 36 18.17 -14.81 15.47
C SER A 36 19.63 -15.27 15.42
N ILE A 37 20.36 -14.94 14.35
CA ILE A 37 21.82 -15.21 14.25
C ILE A 37 22.58 -14.46 15.35
N ALA A 38 22.25 -13.19 15.59
CA ALA A 38 22.89 -12.42 16.65
C ALA A 38 22.55 -12.95 18.05
N ALA A 39 21.27 -13.28 18.30
CA ALA A 39 20.81 -13.84 19.57
C ALA A 39 21.48 -15.19 19.87
N ALA A 40 21.67 -16.05 18.86
CA ALA A 40 22.35 -17.33 19.02
C ALA A 40 23.79 -17.17 19.54
N ARG A 41 24.52 -16.13 19.10
CA ARG A 41 25.86 -15.82 19.61
C ARG A 41 25.89 -15.35 21.06
N LEU A 42 24.80 -14.73 21.53
CA LEU A 42 24.66 -14.21 22.89
C LEU A 42 24.03 -15.23 23.85
N ALA A 43 23.55 -16.37 23.34
CA ALA A 43 22.83 -17.36 24.14
C ALA A 43 23.76 -18.01 25.19
N PRO A 44 23.35 -18.04 26.48
CA PRO A 44 24.14 -18.66 27.54
C PRO A 44 24.44 -20.13 27.25
N GLY A 45 25.66 -20.57 27.58
CA GLY A 45 26.08 -21.95 27.36
C GLY A 45 26.44 -22.30 25.92
N THR A 46 26.27 -21.38 24.97
CA THR A 46 26.79 -21.55 23.60
C THR A 46 28.25 -21.12 23.53
N ARG A 47 29.04 -21.80 22.69
CA ARG A 47 30.46 -21.48 22.43
C ARG A 47 30.67 -21.22 20.94
N PHE A 48 29.83 -20.37 20.35
CA PHE A 48 30.02 -19.96 18.97
C PHE A 48 31.29 -19.12 18.82
N SER A 49 31.98 -19.28 17.69
CA SER A 49 33.04 -18.36 17.28
C SER A 49 32.47 -16.94 17.15
N LEU A 50 33.30 -15.92 17.39
CA LEU A 50 32.95 -14.52 17.12
C LEU A 50 32.57 -14.28 15.65
N THR A 51 33.07 -15.13 14.74
CA THR A 51 32.77 -15.05 13.30
C THR A 51 31.55 -15.89 12.89
N ALA A 52 30.94 -16.64 13.82
CA ALA A 52 29.81 -17.51 13.50
C ALA A 52 28.64 -16.69 12.92
N GLY A 53 28.23 -17.06 11.70
CA GLY A 53 27.13 -16.40 11.00
C GLY A 53 27.44 -15.01 10.45
N MET A 54 28.69 -14.52 10.49
CA MET A 54 29.05 -13.22 9.92
C MET A 54 28.86 -13.18 8.40
N ASP A 55 29.39 -14.17 7.67
CA ASP A 55 29.23 -14.27 6.21
C ASP A 55 27.75 -14.39 5.81
N ALA A 56 26.98 -15.19 6.56
CA ALA A 56 25.54 -15.31 6.37
C ALA A 56 24.81 -13.98 6.61
N SER A 57 25.20 -13.24 7.65
CA SER A 57 24.65 -11.91 7.95
C SER A 57 24.98 -10.91 6.85
N GLU A 58 26.19 -10.94 6.30
CA GLU A 58 26.59 -10.07 5.18
C GLU A 58 25.77 -10.35 3.92
N LYS A 59 25.56 -11.64 3.58
CA LYS A 59 24.69 -12.01 2.47
C LYS A 59 23.23 -11.61 2.71
N LEU A 60 22.73 -11.72 3.93
CA LEU A 60 21.38 -11.25 4.28
C LEU A 60 21.25 -9.73 4.17
N ILE A 61 22.25 -8.96 4.59
CA ILE A 61 22.26 -7.49 4.41
C ILE A 61 22.23 -7.14 2.92
N SER A 62 23.07 -7.80 2.11
CA SER A 62 23.08 -7.60 0.66
C SER A 62 21.71 -7.94 0.03
N ALA A 63 21.10 -9.05 0.44
CA ALA A 63 19.79 -9.47 -0.04
C ALA A 63 18.68 -8.50 0.39
N ALA A 64 18.72 -8.01 1.63
CA ALA A 64 17.76 -7.02 2.14
C ALA A 64 17.87 -5.68 1.38
N ALA A 65 19.10 -5.22 1.11
CA ALA A 65 19.33 -4.03 0.30
C ALA A 65 18.81 -4.19 -1.13
N GLN A 66 19.00 -5.37 -1.73
CA GLN A 66 18.45 -5.66 -3.06
C GLN A 66 16.92 -5.72 -3.05
N THR A 67 16.33 -6.33 -2.03
CA THR A 67 14.87 -6.42 -1.88
C THR A 67 14.24 -5.02 -1.74
N ALA A 68 14.88 -4.11 -1.00
CA ALA A 68 14.44 -2.72 -0.89
C ALA A 68 14.51 -1.97 -2.23
N ARG A 69 15.52 -2.27 -3.07
CA ARG A 69 15.58 -1.72 -4.45
C ARG A 69 14.47 -2.28 -5.32
N CYS A 70 14.25 -3.60 -5.30
CA CYS A 70 13.15 -4.24 -6.02
C CYS A 70 11.78 -3.69 -5.58
N TYR A 71 11.60 -3.40 -4.29
CA TYR A 71 10.37 -2.76 -3.82
C TYR A 71 10.15 -1.38 -4.46
N ARG A 72 11.19 -0.56 -4.55
CA ARG A 72 11.11 0.74 -5.25
C ARG A 72 10.72 0.57 -6.72
N GLU A 73 11.37 -0.35 -7.42
CA GLU A 73 11.08 -0.65 -8.83
C GLU A 73 9.63 -1.13 -9.03
N VAL A 74 9.10 -1.93 -8.10
CA VAL A 74 7.70 -2.38 -8.14
C VAL A 74 6.73 -1.24 -7.88
N VAL A 75 7.03 -0.33 -6.94
CA VAL A 75 6.20 0.86 -6.70
C VAL A 75 6.21 1.79 -7.90
N GLU A 76 7.34 1.97 -8.57
CA GLU A 76 7.44 2.73 -9.82
C GLU A 76 6.61 2.07 -10.93
N ALA A 77 6.69 0.75 -11.07
CA ALA A 77 5.84 -0.01 -12.00
C ALA A 77 4.34 0.15 -11.68
N HIS A 78 3.96 0.21 -10.39
CA HIS A 78 2.59 0.47 -9.98
C HIS A 78 2.15 1.89 -10.37
N GLY A 79 3.04 2.88 -10.26
CA GLY A 79 2.80 4.22 -10.79
C GLY A 79 2.47 4.20 -12.28
N HIS A 80 3.28 3.51 -13.09
CA HIS A 80 3.02 3.38 -14.53
C HIS A 80 1.71 2.67 -14.85
N LEU A 81 1.33 1.62 -14.10
CA LEU A 81 0.03 0.98 -14.27
C LEU A 81 -1.15 1.90 -13.93
N ALA A 82 -0.95 2.86 -13.02
CA ALA A 82 -1.98 3.86 -12.72
C ALA A 82 -2.15 4.86 -13.87
N GLU A 83 -1.07 5.21 -14.57
CA GLU A 83 -1.10 6.02 -15.80
C GLU A 83 -1.81 5.26 -16.93
N ASP A 84 -1.42 4.00 -17.16
CA ASP A 84 -2.03 3.12 -18.17
C ASP A 84 -3.54 2.91 -17.95
N ARG A 85 -4.00 2.95 -16.69
CA ARG A 85 -5.43 2.88 -16.34
C ARG A 85 -6.21 4.03 -16.97
N GLU A 86 -5.65 5.23 -16.96
CA GLU A 86 -6.28 6.42 -17.54
C GLU A 86 -6.35 6.29 -19.05
N ASP A 87 -5.25 5.88 -19.70
CA ASP A 87 -5.16 5.63 -21.15
C ASP A 87 -6.12 4.52 -21.61
N ALA A 88 -6.33 3.50 -20.78
CA ALA A 88 -7.28 2.42 -21.04
C ALA A 88 -8.76 2.85 -20.91
N GLY A 89 -9.01 4.08 -20.44
CA GLY A 89 -10.34 4.62 -20.17
C GLY A 89 -11.00 3.97 -18.94
N LEU A 90 -10.20 3.49 -17.99
CA LEU A 90 -10.65 2.83 -16.76
C LEU A 90 -10.69 3.78 -15.55
N ARG A 91 -10.60 5.08 -15.81
CA ARG A 91 -10.66 6.12 -14.77
C ARG A 91 -11.99 6.11 -14.03
N THR A 92 -11.92 6.34 -12.72
CA THR A 92 -13.13 6.54 -11.91
C THR A 92 -13.58 7.99 -12.05
N VAL A 93 -14.85 8.19 -12.37
CA VAL A 93 -15.49 9.51 -12.43
C VAL A 93 -16.70 9.50 -11.50
N SER A 94 -16.84 10.54 -10.68
CA SER A 94 -18.04 10.77 -9.88
C SER A 94 -19.05 11.59 -10.68
N LEU A 95 -20.33 11.52 -10.30
CA LEU A 95 -21.38 12.28 -10.98
C LEU A 95 -21.11 13.79 -10.98
N GLY A 96 -20.50 14.32 -9.90
CA GLY A 96 -20.09 15.73 -9.78
C GLY A 96 -18.86 16.12 -10.58
N ASP A 97 -18.11 15.15 -11.16
CA ASP A 97 -16.96 15.43 -12.02
C ASP A 97 -17.38 15.63 -13.50
N ILE A 98 -18.58 15.15 -13.85
CA ILE A 98 -19.12 15.19 -15.21
C ILE A 98 -20.20 16.27 -15.34
N PHE A 99 -20.98 16.47 -14.28
CA PHE A 99 -22.06 17.44 -14.25
C PHE A 99 -21.67 18.61 -13.35
N GLU A 100 -21.71 19.81 -13.92
CA GLU A 100 -21.57 21.06 -13.15
C GLU A 100 -22.62 21.07 -12.02
N CYS A 101 -22.20 21.43 -10.81
CA CYS A 101 -23.11 21.49 -9.67
C CYS A 101 -24.29 22.39 -10.05
N PRO A 102 -25.55 21.88 -10.02
CA PRO A 102 -26.69 22.68 -10.43
C PRO A 102 -26.72 23.96 -9.58
N PRO A 103 -26.96 25.13 -10.20
CA PRO A 103 -26.95 26.39 -9.47
C PRO A 103 -27.94 26.26 -8.32
N VAL A 104 -27.47 26.56 -7.10
CA VAL A 104 -28.30 26.56 -5.90
C VAL A 104 -29.49 27.47 -6.21
N GLN A 105 -30.65 26.88 -6.49
CA GLN A 105 -31.86 27.66 -6.61
C GLN A 105 -32.08 28.25 -5.22
N ALA A 106 -31.77 29.53 -5.08
CA ALA A 106 -32.20 30.35 -3.96
C ALA A 106 -33.73 30.40 -4.02
N LYS A 107 -34.36 29.34 -3.55
CA LYS A 107 -35.80 29.20 -3.45
C LYS A 107 -36.23 30.00 -2.24
N GLY A 108 -36.40 31.30 -2.45
CA GLY A 108 -37.15 32.20 -1.58
C GLY A 108 -36.53 32.42 -0.21
N ALA A 109 -36.19 33.69 0.05
CA ALA A 109 -36.20 34.21 1.39
C ALA A 109 -37.59 33.98 2.01
N ASP A 110 -37.71 32.99 2.89
CA ASP A 110 -38.53 33.10 4.09
C ASP A 110 -37.89 32.22 5.17
N HIS A 111 -36.98 32.84 5.92
CA HIS A 111 -36.39 32.26 7.10
C HIS A 111 -37.47 32.18 8.19
N ILE A 112 -38.11 31.02 8.32
CA ILE A 112 -38.52 30.55 9.65
C ILE A 112 -37.50 29.49 10.05
N SER A 113 -36.46 29.96 10.72
CA SER A 113 -35.50 29.13 11.44
C SER A 113 -36.28 28.37 12.52
N VAL A 114 -36.71 27.14 12.24
CA VAL A 114 -37.10 26.21 13.32
C VAL A 114 -35.79 25.75 13.95
N PRO A 115 -35.48 26.14 15.20
CA PRO A 115 -34.27 25.65 15.84
C PRO A 115 -34.37 24.15 16.00
N LEU A 116 -33.33 23.43 15.54
CA LEU A 116 -33.14 22.03 15.85
C LEU A 116 -33.14 21.88 17.37
N ARG A 117 -34.13 21.18 17.90
CA ARG A 117 -34.23 20.87 19.33
C ARG A 117 -33.07 19.93 19.66
N ALA A 118 -32.06 20.44 20.35
CA ALA A 118 -31.02 19.61 20.94
C ALA A 118 -31.69 18.59 21.87
N VAL A 119 -31.50 17.31 21.59
CA VAL A 119 -31.88 16.24 22.52
C VAL A 119 -30.80 16.20 23.58
N GLU A 120 -31.12 16.71 24.78
CA GLU A 120 -30.26 16.50 25.94
C GLU A 120 -30.13 14.99 26.18
N SER A 121 -28.89 14.52 26.16
CA SER A 121 -28.55 13.14 26.47
C SER A 121 -28.73 12.94 27.98
N ALA A 122 -29.60 11.99 28.35
CA ALA A 122 -29.75 11.50 29.71
C ALA A 122 -28.76 10.36 30.00
#